data_AF-A0A6P7TCF6-F1
#
_entry.id   AF-A0A6P7TCF6-F1
#
_cell.length_a   1.000
_cell.length_b   1.000
_cell.length_c   1.000
_cell.angle_alpha   90.00
_cell.angle_beta   90.00
_cell.angle_gamma   90.00
#
_symmetry.space_group_name_H-M   'P 1'
#
loop_
_entity.id
_entity.type
_entity.pdbx_description
1 polymer ?
#
loop_
_entity_poly.entity_id
_entity_poly.type
_entity_poly.pdbx_seq_one_letter_code
_entity_poly.pdbx_strand_id
1 'polypeptide(L)'
;MCLWPIESNDSPIQVKTIITGAHQTLVELAKKQGYFVDLNSPPVDNNIAARQASRLEGPADTLIQSSEDKDIRSQLALDELYKISHTNELCVTHENPSFLKVQYNGEIPQIVTIANHKYLLPSKSTFLLSNLDTFKEIYPHAGGPFDVILIDPPWQNKSVKRLKSYWCESDTSLENLDVPQLAAPNCLVVVWVTNRRKHQEFVLETLFKKWNVQDWVTWFWLKVTRSGEPVNDMGSSHKKPYEVLILGRHKKGDPAGLNDVRCSPDGPKSLPESRVILTIPCSLHSKKPPLTEILAEFLPDNPRCLELFARNLWPGWTSWGNEVFKHQHLDYFEDVEDPESTGSDKDQGDEG
;
A
#
# COMPACT_ATOMS: atom_id res chain seq x y z
N MET A 1 17.76 -30.04 27.21
CA MET A 1 18.59 -29.02 26.54
C MET A 1 18.73 -29.42 25.08
N CYS A 2 17.84 -28.93 24.22
CA CYS A 2 17.95 -29.01 22.76
C CYS A 2 17.43 -27.67 22.24
N LEU A 3 18.35 -26.70 22.18
CA LEU A 3 18.15 -25.46 21.48
C LEU A 3 18.33 -25.78 20.00
N TRP A 4 17.23 -25.87 19.25
CA TRP A 4 17.30 -25.75 17.80
C TRP A 4 17.59 -24.27 17.50
N PRO A 5 18.67 -23.93 16.80
CA PRO A 5 18.78 -22.59 16.25
C PRO A 5 17.68 -22.49 15.18
N ILE A 6 16.83 -21.47 15.31
CA ILE A 6 16.01 -20.98 14.21
C ILE A 6 17.00 -20.40 13.20
N GLU A 7 17.50 -21.23 12.29
CA GLU A 7 18.14 -20.71 11.08
C GLU A 7 17.04 -19.97 10.33
N SER A 8 17.19 -18.65 10.23
CA SER A 8 16.34 -17.81 9.39
C SER A 8 16.28 -18.42 8.00
N ASN A 9 15.08 -18.78 7.54
CA ASN A 9 14.80 -19.46 6.27
C ASN A 9 15.11 -18.60 5.01
N ASP A 10 15.89 -17.53 5.17
CA ASP A 10 16.16 -16.48 4.19
C ASP A 10 17.68 -16.28 4.00
N SER A 11 18.43 -17.36 3.78
CA SER A 11 19.82 -17.18 3.33
C SER A 11 19.84 -16.42 1.99
N PRO A 12 20.81 -15.51 1.74
CA PRO A 12 20.87 -14.79 0.46
C PRO A 12 20.91 -15.70 -0.77
N ILE A 13 21.40 -16.94 -0.60
CA ILE A 13 21.43 -17.97 -1.62
C ILE A 13 20.01 -18.49 -1.91
N GLN A 14 19.24 -18.81 -0.86
CA GLN A 14 17.87 -19.31 -0.97
C GLN A 14 16.93 -18.28 -1.60
N VAL A 15 17.02 -17.02 -1.17
CA VAL A 15 16.23 -15.91 -1.76
C VAL A 15 16.53 -15.76 -3.26
N LYS A 16 17.81 -15.81 -3.63
CA LYS A 16 18.20 -15.75 -5.05
C LYS A 16 17.62 -16.92 -5.84
N THR A 17 17.65 -18.13 -5.30
CA THR A 17 17.10 -19.32 -5.96
C THR A 17 15.59 -19.21 -6.15
N ILE A 18 14.83 -18.82 -5.13
CA ILE A 18 13.38 -18.61 -5.19
C ILE A 18 13.03 -17.60 -6.28
N ILE A 19 13.66 -16.43 -6.25
CA ILE A 19 13.36 -15.35 -7.20
C ILE A 19 13.77 -15.73 -8.62
N THR A 20 14.93 -16.36 -8.82
CA THR A 20 15.39 -16.75 -10.16
C THR A 20 14.49 -17.84 -10.76
N GLY A 21 14.05 -18.82 -9.95
CA GLY A 21 13.12 -19.85 -10.41
C GLY A 21 11.75 -19.29 -10.78
N ALA A 22 11.23 -18.35 -9.99
CA ALA A 22 9.96 -17.68 -10.27
C ALA A 22 10.05 -16.74 -11.48
N HIS A 23 11.15 -15.99 -11.62
CA HIS A 23 11.36 -15.00 -12.68
C HIS A 23 11.18 -15.61 -14.06
N GLN A 24 11.83 -16.73 -14.35
CA GLN A 24 11.73 -17.39 -15.65
C GLN A 24 10.28 -17.76 -15.99
N THR A 25 9.59 -18.41 -15.07
CA THR A 25 8.20 -18.87 -15.26
C THR A 25 7.24 -17.70 -15.44
N LEU A 26 7.34 -16.68 -14.59
CA LEU A 26 6.46 -15.51 -14.63
C LEU A 26 6.68 -14.68 -15.90
N VAL A 27 7.92 -14.53 -16.35
CA VAL A 27 8.22 -13.80 -17.59
C VAL A 27 7.67 -14.55 -18.81
N GLU A 28 7.84 -15.87 -18.87
CA GLU A 28 7.29 -16.68 -19.97
C GLU A 28 5.76 -16.58 -20.04
N LEU A 29 5.07 -16.65 -18.89
CA LEU A 29 3.62 -16.48 -18.82
C LEU A 29 3.20 -15.07 -19.26
N ALA A 30 3.87 -14.04 -18.75
CA ALA A 30 3.55 -12.66 -19.09
C ALA A 30 3.81 -12.32 -20.56
N LYS A 31 4.85 -12.90 -21.19
CA LYS A 31 5.09 -12.80 -22.64
C LYS A 31 3.95 -13.41 -23.44
N LYS A 32 3.45 -14.59 -23.05
CA LYS A 32 2.32 -15.26 -23.71
C LYS A 32 1.02 -14.44 -23.63
N GLN A 33 0.84 -13.68 -22.55
CA GLN A 33 -0.30 -12.78 -22.34
C GLN A 33 -0.11 -11.38 -22.94
N GLY A 34 1.02 -11.11 -23.62
CA GLY A 34 1.27 -9.82 -24.26
C GLY A 34 1.58 -8.66 -23.30
N TYR A 35 1.90 -8.93 -22.03
CA TYR A 35 2.23 -7.89 -21.05
C TYR A 35 3.57 -7.19 -21.32
N PHE A 36 4.46 -7.83 -22.08
CA PHE A 36 5.75 -7.25 -22.47
C PHE A 36 5.73 -6.82 -23.93
N VAL A 37 6.34 -5.67 -24.20
CA VAL A 37 6.50 -5.12 -25.55
C VAL A 37 7.86 -5.51 -26.12
N ASP A 38 7.91 -5.60 -27.45
CA ASP A 38 9.15 -5.88 -28.17
C ASP A 38 10.15 -4.72 -28.03
N LEU A 39 11.43 -5.06 -27.81
CA LEU A 39 12.55 -4.16 -27.51
C LEU A 39 12.84 -3.15 -28.63
N ASN A 40 12.29 -3.36 -29.82
CA ASN A 40 12.42 -2.48 -30.97
C ASN A 40 11.52 -1.23 -30.89
N SER A 41 10.60 -1.18 -29.92
CA SER A 41 9.79 0.01 -29.67
C SER A 41 10.59 1.02 -28.85
N PRO A 42 10.67 2.31 -29.23
CA PRO A 42 11.33 3.32 -28.41
C PRO A 42 10.74 3.34 -27.00
N PRO A 43 11.55 3.60 -25.95
CA PRO A 43 11.02 3.69 -24.59
C PRO A 43 10.01 4.84 -24.54
N VAL A 44 8.73 4.47 -24.53
CA VAL A 44 7.65 5.44 -24.30
C VAL A 44 7.71 5.79 -22.82
N ASP A 45 8.27 6.95 -22.52
CA ASP A 45 8.21 7.55 -21.19
C ASP A 45 6.84 8.22 -21.02
N ASN A 46 5.80 7.39 -20.83
CA ASN A 46 4.42 7.86 -20.67
C ASN A 46 4.16 8.52 -19.31
N ASN A 47 5.14 8.55 -18.40
CA ASN A 47 4.96 9.03 -17.02
C ASN A 47 5.64 10.39 -16.76
N ILE A 48 5.81 11.23 -17.78
CA ILE A 48 6.33 12.61 -17.60
C ILE A 48 5.38 13.42 -16.72
N ALA A 49 4.07 13.41 -17.01
CA ALA A 49 3.06 14.13 -16.24
C ALA A 49 3.05 13.68 -14.77
N ALA A 50 3.00 12.36 -14.51
CA ALA A 50 3.12 11.81 -13.16
C ALA A 50 4.39 12.26 -12.43
N ARG A 51 5.56 12.23 -13.08
CA ARG A 51 6.80 12.68 -12.42
C ARG A 51 6.81 14.18 -12.13
N GLN A 52 6.20 14.99 -12.99
CA GLN A 52 6.00 16.42 -12.73
C GLN A 52 5.04 16.62 -11.57
N ALA A 53 3.90 15.93 -11.55
CA ALA A 53 2.91 15.94 -10.48
C ALA A 53 3.52 15.52 -9.12
N SER A 54 4.44 14.55 -9.10
CA SER A 54 5.13 14.14 -7.88
C SER A 54 6.14 15.14 -7.32
N ARG A 55 6.48 16.16 -8.12
CA ARG A 55 7.37 17.26 -7.73
C ARG A 55 6.62 18.54 -7.41
N LEU A 56 5.32 18.62 -7.74
CA LEU A 56 4.48 19.70 -7.26
C LEU A 56 4.36 19.52 -5.74
N GLU A 57 4.64 20.56 -4.97
CA GLU A 57 4.18 20.62 -3.58
C GLU A 57 2.65 20.58 -3.64
N GLY A 58 2.10 19.38 -3.44
CA GLY A 58 0.68 19.16 -3.65
C GLY A 58 -0.13 19.74 -2.49
N PRO A 59 -1.44 19.91 -2.65
CA PRO A 59 -2.35 20.11 -1.53
C PRO A 59 -2.25 19.06 -0.44
N ALA A 60 -1.79 17.83 -0.73
CA ALA A 60 -1.39 16.87 0.30
C ALA A 60 -0.22 17.42 1.13
N ASP A 61 0.87 17.85 0.50
CA ASP A 61 2.02 18.46 1.19
C ASP A 61 1.64 19.77 1.89
N THR A 62 0.70 20.53 1.33
CA THR A 62 0.14 21.75 1.94
C THR A 62 -0.71 21.41 3.17
N LEU A 63 -1.67 20.48 3.07
CA LEU A 63 -2.46 19.97 4.21
C LEU A 63 -1.56 19.40 5.32
N ILE A 64 -0.48 18.69 4.94
CA ILE A 64 0.50 18.10 5.86
C ILE A 64 1.31 19.16 6.60
N GLN A 65 1.97 20.08 5.90
CA GLN A 65 2.70 21.20 6.51
C GLN A 65 1.79 22.06 7.40
N SER A 66 0.51 22.13 7.03
CA SER A 66 -0.49 22.96 7.69
C SER A 66 -1.24 22.28 8.84
N SER A 67 -0.94 21.00 9.11
CA SER A 67 -1.36 20.29 10.34
C SER A 67 -0.39 20.52 11.50
N GLU A 68 0.85 20.94 11.20
CA GLU A 68 1.88 21.31 12.18
C GLU A 68 1.82 22.81 12.52
N ASP A 69 1.58 23.67 11.52
CA ASP A 69 1.33 25.10 11.69
C ASP A 69 -0.10 25.43 11.25
N LYS A 70 -0.91 26.05 12.13
CA LYS A 70 -2.29 26.50 11.86
C LYS A 70 -2.33 27.59 10.75
N ASP A 71 -2.02 27.24 9.52
CA ASP A 71 -1.94 28.12 8.35
C ASP A 71 -3.33 28.33 7.71
N ILE A 72 -3.52 29.47 7.06
CA ILE A 72 -4.74 29.84 6.31
C ILE A 72 -5.02 28.83 5.19
N ARG A 73 -3.97 28.21 4.63
CA ARG A 73 -4.09 27.19 3.58
C ARG A 73 -4.71 25.87 4.06
N SER A 74 -4.52 25.44 5.33
CA SER A 74 -5.26 24.29 5.89
C SER A 74 -6.74 24.60 5.99
N GLN A 75 -7.07 25.82 6.45
CA GLN A 75 -8.47 26.22 6.58
C GLN A 75 -9.15 26.24 5.22
N LEU A 76 -8.51 26.77 4.16
CA LEU A 76 -9.07 26.72 2.81
C LEU A 76 -9.27 25.28 2.30
N ALA A 77 -8.28 24.40 2.48
CA ALA A 77 -8.39 23.02 2.03
C ALA A 77 -9.48 22.25 2.79
N LEU A 78 -9.60 22.46 4.11
CA LEU A 78 -10.68 21.92 4.93
C LEU A 78 -12.04 22.50 4.50
N ASP A 79 -12.14 23.82 4.30
CA ASP A 79 -13.37 24.48 3.85
C ASP A 79 -13.83 23.96 2.48
N GLU A 80 -12.91 23.67 1.56
CA GLU A 80 -13.22 23.07 0.27
C GLU A 80 -13.71 21.63 0.39
N LEU A 81 -13.07 20.81 1.23
CA LEU A 81 -13.55 19.46 1.54
C LEU A 81 -14.96 19.50 2.17
N TYR A 82 -15.21 20.43 3.09
CA TYR A 82 -16.53 20.64 3.69
C TYR A 82 -17.57 21.18 2.71
N LYS A 83 -17.18 21.97 1.71
CA LYS A 83 -18.12 22.36 0.63
C LYS A 83 -18.59 21.13 -0.14
N ILE A 84 -17.71 20.16 -0.39
CA ILE A 84 -18.02 18.96 -1.17
C ILE A 84 -18.69 17.86 -0.32
N SER A 85 -18.58 17.92 1.01
CA SER A 85 -19.23 16.97 1.95
C SER A 85 -20.75 17.10 2.04
N HIS A 86 -21.38 17.98 1.25
CA HIS A 86 -22.85 18.08 1.15
C HIS A 86 -23.46 17.04 0.20
N THR A 87 -22.64 16.16 -0.39
CA THR A 87 -23.11 15.02 -1.17
C THR A 87 -23.40 13.84 -0.24
N ASN A 88 -24.46 13.06 -0.52
CA ASN A 88 -24.82 11.89 0.30
C ASN A 88 -23.72 10.80 0.35
N GLU A 89 -22.73 10.90 -0.54
CA GLU A 89 -21.68 9.89 -0.69
C GLU A 89 -20.37 10.28 0.02
N LEU A 90 -20.14 11.56 0.34
CA LEU A 90 -18.89 12.03 0.93
C LEU A 90 -19.09 12.52 2.37
N CYS A 91 -18.51 11.81 3.33
CA CYS A 91 -18.49 12.21 4.73
C CYS A 91 -17.10 12.74 5.11
N VAL A 92 -17.06 13.88 5.79
CA VAL A 92 -15.83 14.48 6.31
C VAL A 92 -15.96 14.63 7.83
N THR A 93 -14.98 14.12 8.57
CA THR A 93 -14.90 14.21 10.03
C THR A 93 -13.55 14.76 10.42
N HIS A 94 -13.52 15.76 11.30
CA HIS A 94 -12.29 16.33 11.83
C HIS A 94 -12.51 16.76 13.29
N GLU A 95 -11.64 16.30 14.18
CA GLU A 95 -11.67 16.62 15.61
C GLU A 95 -10.24 16.83 16.14
N ASN A 96 -10.12 17.29 17.38
CA ASN A 96 -8.85 17.42 18.11
C ASN A 96 -8.62 16.14 18.95
N PRO A 97 -7.48 15.43 18.85
CA PRO A 97 -6.21 15.77 18.16
C PRO A 97 -6.34 15.85 16.63
N SER A 98 -5.65 16.81 16.01
CA SER A 98 -5.74 17.15 14.58
C SER A 98 -5.70 15.92 13.66
N PHE A 99 -6.87 15.41 13.29
CA PHE A 99 -7.03 14.39 12.26
C PHE A 99 -8.12 14.83 11.28
N LEU A 100 -7.94 14.45 10.02
CA LEU A 100 -8.95 14.59 8.99
C LEU A 100 -9.30 13.20 8.46
N LYS A 101 -10.55 12.81 8.60
CA LYS A 101 -11.10 11.60 7.99
C LYS A 101 -12.05 11.99 6.87
N VAL A 102 -11.86 11.39 5.71
CA VAL A 102 -12.77 11.51 4.57
C VAL A 102 -13.18 10.12 4.14
N GLN A 103 -14.49 9.90 4.03
CA GLN A 103 -15.07 8.63 3.60
C GLN A 103 -15.94 8.90 2.38
N TYR A 104 -15.60 8.26 1.26
CA TYR A 104 -16.38 8.28 0.04
C TYR A 104 -17.06 6.93 -0.16
N ASN A 105 -18.39 6.93 -0.23
CA ASN A 105 -19.23 5.72 -0.29
C ASN A 105 -19.78 5.43 -1.69
N GLY A 106 -19.44 6.24 -2.70
CA GLY A 106 -19.95 6.04 -4.06
C GLY A 106 -19.40 4.77 -4.72
N GLU A 107 -20.18 4.22 -5.63
CA GLU A 107 -19.89 2.97 -6.35
C GLU A 107 -18.86 3.15 -7.49
N ILE A 108 -18.75 4.36 -8.02
CA ILE A 108 -17.79 4.74 -9.07
C ILE A 108 -16.75 5.72 -8.53
N PRO A 109 -15.56 5.85 -9.11
CA PRO A 109 -14.60 6.87 -8.70
C PRO A 109 -15.15 8.30 -8.88
N GLN A 110 -14.80 9.22 -7.98
CA GLN A 110 -15.20 10.62 -8.03
C GLN A 110 -13.98 11.54 -8.11
N ILE A 111 -14.04 12.54 -8.99
CA ILE A 111 -13.05 13.63 -9.00
C ILE A 111 -13.50 14.72 -8.03
N VAL A 112 -12.60 15.11 -7.12
CA VAL A 112 -12.79 16.22 -6.19
C VAL A 112 -11.72 17.29 -6.41
N THR A 113 -12.07 18.54 -6.15
CA THR A 113 -11.12 19.66 -6.23
C THR A 113 -10.73 20.08 -4.82
N ILE A 114 -9.42 20.10 -4.53
CA ILE A 114 -8.86 20.53 -3.25
C ILE A 114 -7.70 21.48 -3.53
N ALA A 115 -7.78 22.70 -2.99
CA ALA A 115 -6.87 23.82 -3.20
C ALA A 115 -6.46 24.04 -4.67
N ASN A 116 -7.46 24.07 -5.57
CA ASN A 116 -7.30 24.19 -7.04
C ASN A 116 -6.64 23.00 -7.77
N HIS A 117 -6.41 21.88 -7.10
CA HIS A 117 -5.97 20.63 -7.75
C HIS A 117 -7.09 19.61 -7.77
N LYS A 118 -7.07 18.75 -8.79
CA LYS A 118 -8.04 17.67 -8.95
C LYS A 118 -7.47 16.36 -8.44
N TYR A 119 -8.27 15.66 -7.64
CA TYR A 119 -7.93 14.38 -7.06
C TYR A 119 -8.97 13.34 -7.40
N LEU A 120 -8.55 12.11 -7.66
CA LEU A 120 -9.42 10.97 -7.86
C LEU A 120 -9.63 10.22 -6.55
N LEU A 121 -10.87 10.15 -6.09
CA LEU A 121 -11.28 9.29 -4.97
C LEU A 121 -11.78 7.96 -5.53
N PRO A 122 -11.12 6.82 -5.24
CA PRO A 122 -11.62 5.51 -5.63
C PRO A 122 -12.94 5.20 -4.95
N SER A 123 -13.77 4.37 -5.57
CA SER A 123 -15.06 3.94 -5.01
C SER A 123 -14.91 3.33 -3.62
N LYS A 124 -15.85 3.63 -2.72
CA LYS A 124 -15.88 3.10 -1.34
C LYS A 124 -14.59 3.31 -0.55
N SER A 125 -13.78 4.32 -0.87
CA SER A 125 -12.51 4.56 -0.19
C SER A 125 -12.67 5.44 1.04
N THR A 126 -11.86 5.16 2.06
CA THR A 126 -11.74 6.03 3.24
C THR A 126 -10.28 6.44 3.37
N PHE A 127 -10.02 7.69 3.74
CA PHE A 127 -8.70 8.11 4.14
C PHE A 127 -8.69 8.87 5.46
N LEU A 128 -7.63 8.66 6.23
CA LEU A 128 -7.35 9.32 7.48
C LEU A 128 -5.98 10.01 7.38
N LEU A 129 -5.98 11.33 7.46
CA LEU A 129 -4.80 12.17 7.48
C LEU A 129 -4.51 12.58 8.93
N SER A 130 -3.43 12.05 9.49
CA SER A 130 -2.90 12.46 10.79
C SER A 130 -1.45 12.04 10.92
N ASN A 131 -0.72 12.64 11.86
CA ASN A 131 0.54 12.09 12.32
C ASN A 131 0.29 10.75 13.05
N LEU A 132 1.09 9.72 12.77
CA LEU A 132 1.04 8.43 13.47
C LEU A 132 1.70 8.47 14.85
N ASP A 133 2.43 9.54 15.21
CA ASP A 133 2.89 9.77 16.59
C ASP A 133 1.73 9.89 17.58
N THR A 134 0.57 10.40 17.13
CA THR A 134 -0.67 10.50 17.93
C THR A 134 -1.59 9.29 17.72
N PHE A 135 -1.07 8.16 17.22
CA PHE A 135 -1.84 6.95 16.90
C PHE A 135 -2.80 6.52 18.03
N LYS A 136 -2.34 6.54 19.29
CA LYS A 136 -3.14 6.10 20.45
C LYS A 136 -4.41 6.92 20.67
N GLU A 137 -4.41 8.18 20.24
CA GLU A 137 -5.54 9.07 20.39
C GLU A 137 -6.49 8.94 19.18
N ILE A 138 -5.96 8.59 18.00
CA ILE A 138 -6.66 8.64 16.72
C ILE A 138 -7.18 7.27 16.27
N TYR A 139 -6.56 6.16 16.68
CA TYR A 139 -6.95 4.82 16.22
C TYR A 139 -8.46 4.49 16.40
N PRO A 140 -9.20 5.00 17.41
CA PRO A 140 -10.63 4.74 17.52
C PRO A 140 -11.43 5.32 16.34
N HIS A 141 -10.91 6.36 15.68
CA HIS A 141 -11.54 7.03 14.55
C HIS A 141 -11.20 6.38 13.20
N ALA A 142 -10.12 5.59 13.11
CA ALA A 142 -9.75 4.85 11.90
C ALA A 142 -10.84 3.86 11.46
N GLY A 143 -11.64 3.39 12.40
CA GLY A 143 -12.61 2.31 12.21
C GLY A 143 -12.00 0.97 12.60
N GLY A 144 -12.53 -0.11 12.02
CA GLY A 144 -12.14 -1.48 12.35
C GLY A 144 -13.18 -2.21 13.22
N PRO A 145 -12.87 -3.45 13.66
CA PRO A 145 -11.62 -4.16 13.37
C PRO A 145 -11.47 -4.52 11.88
N PHE A 146 -10.23 -4.69 11.42
CA PHE A 146 -9.84 -4.94 10.04
C PHE A 146 -9.38 -6.39 9.82
N ASP A 147 -9.70 -6.94 8.65
CA ASP A 147 -9.31 -8.30 8.24
C ASP A 147 -7.90 -8.35 7.65
N VAL A 148 -7.43 -7.21 7.13
CA VAL A 148 -6.04 -7.02 6.67
C VAL A 148 -5.53 -5.65 7.06
N ILE A 149 -4.29 -5.61 7.53
CA ILE A 149 -3.54 -4.39 7.83
C ILE A 149 -2.22 -4.44 7.06
N LEU A 150 -2.11 -3.62 6.02
CA LEU A 150 -0.91 -3.38 5.24
C LEU A 150 -0.12 -2.20 5.84
N ILE A 151 1.19 -2.35 6.00
CA ILE A 151 2.05 -1.35 6.62
C ILE A 151 3.27 -1.13 5.70
N ASP A 152 3.44 0.09 5.17
CA ASP A 152 4.62 0.49 4.38
C ASP A 152 5.39 1.63 5.06
N PRO A 153 6.09 1.33 6.16
CA PRO A 153 6.70 2.39 6.95
C PRO A 153 7.90 3.04 6.22
N PRO A 154 8.17 4.33 6.45
CA PRO A 154 9.29 5.03 5.85
C PRO A 154 10.62 4.65 6.53
N TRP A 155 11.12 3.46 6.22
CA TRP A 155 12.32 2.87 6.82
C TRP A 155 13.58 3.74 6.74
N GLN A 156 14.36 3.75 7.82
CA GLN A 156 15.63 4.49 7.89
C GLN A 156 16.66 4.08 6.85
N ASN A 157 16.98 5.03 5.96
CA ASN A 157 18.03 4.85 4.97
C ASN A 157 19.12 5.94 5.03
N LYS A 158 20.39 5.51 5.14
CA LYS A 158 21.57 6.40 5.12
C LYS A 158 21.63 7.30 3.89
N SER A 159 21.08 6.88 2.74
CA SER A 159 21.03 7.71 1.52
C SER A 159 19.98 8.82 1.62
N VAL A 160 18.88 8.58 2.33
CA VAL A 160 17.78 9.53 2.52
C VAL A 160 18.18 10.65 3.48
N LYS A 161 19.03 10.39 4.50
CA LYS A 161 19.56 11.43 5.40
C LYS A 161 20.33 12.57 4.72
N ARG A 162 20.83 12.39 3.49
CA ARG A 162 21.55 13.45 2.74
C ARG A 162 20.65 14.35 1.89
N LEU A 163 19.44 13.89 1.58
CA LEU A 163 18.42 14.64 0.85
C LEU A 163 17.34 14.98 1.88
N LYS A 164 17.28 16.22 2.38
CA LYS A 164 16.36 16.67 3.46
C LYS A 164 14.85 16.57 3.15
N SER A 165 14.44 15.67 2.25
CA SER A 165 13.14 15.64 1.57
C SER A 165 12.20 14.51 2.03
N TYR A 166 12.58 13.67 3.00
CA TYR A 166 11.70 12.61 3.51
C TYR A 166 11.81 12.49 5.02
N TRP A 167 10.67 12.66 5.71
CA TRP A 167 10.51 12.23 7.10
C TRP A 167 10.73 10.72 7.17
N CYS A 168 11.39 10.28 8.22
CA CYS A 168 11.83 8.89 8.34
C CYS A 168 11.54 8.41 9.75
N GLU A 169 10.75 7.36 9.86
CA GLU A 169 10.33 6.91 11.18
C GLU A 169 11.50 6.30 11.96
N SER A 170 11.51 6.57 13.26
CA SER A 170 12.40 5.86 14.17
C SER A 170 11.85 4.46 14.43
N ASP A 171 12.72 3.50 14.73
CA ASP A 171 12.29 2.15 15.15
C ASP A 171 11.29 2.27 16.33
N THR A 172 11.52 3.23 17.25
CA THR A 172 10.65 3.53 18.40
C THR A 172 9.25 4.01 18.02
N SER A 173 9.10 4.77 16.93
CA SER A 173 7.79 5.26 16.49
C SER A 173 6.91 4.12 15.98
N LEU A 174 7.50 3.16 15.26
CA LEU A 174 6.77 1.99 14.75
C LEU A 174 6.28 1.07 15.87
N GLU A 175 7.03 0.99 16.97
CA GLU A 175 6.59 0.26 18.15
C GLU A 175 5.36 0.91 18.81
N ASN A 176 5.10 2.21 18.62
CA ASN A 176 3.93 2.87 19.21
C ASN A 176 2.61 2.44 18.56
N LEU A 177 2.66 1.83 17.38
CA LEU A 177 1.49 1.30 16.70
C LEU A 177 0.94 0.10 17.49
N ASP A 178 -0.29 0.23 17.96
CA ASP A 178 -1.03 -0.85 18.63
C ASP A 178 -1.92 -1.57 17.59
N VAL A 179 -1.27 -2.25 16.64
CA VAL A 179 -1.93 -3.05 15.59
C VAL A 179 -3.00 -4.01 16.14
N PRO A 180 -2.81 -4.69 17.30
CA PRO A 180 -3.84 -5.50 17.92
C PRO A 180 -5.19 -4.81 18.16
N GLN A 181 -5.23 -3.49 18.41
CA GLN A 181 -6.51 -2.75 18.61
C GLN A 181 -7.31 -2.61 17.32
N LEU A 182 -6.62 -2.64 16.17
CA LEU A 182 -7.23 -2.50 14.85
C LEU A 182 -7.53 -3.86 14.22
N ALA A 183 -6.89 -4.93 14.69
CA ALA A 183 -6.94 -6.25 14.08
C ALA A 183 -8.21 -7.05 14.46
N ALA A 184 -8.91 -7.57 13.45
CA ALA A 184 -9.90 -8.61 13.64
C ALA A 184 -9.23 -9.95 14.05
N PRO A 185 -9.97 -10.92 14.60
CA PRO A 185 -9.46 -12.26 14.78
C PRO A 185 -8.93 -12.83 13.46
N ASN A 186 -7.70 -13.38 13.46
CA ASN A 186 -7.00 -13.85 12.26
C ASN A 186 -6.70 -12.78 11.20
N CYS A 187 -6.70 -11.50 11.58
CA CYS A 187 -6.27 -10.41 10.72
C CYS A 187 -4.92 -10.72 10.07
N LEU A 188 -4.85 -10.54 8.75
CA LEU A 188 -3.61 -10.63 8.00
C LEU A 188 -2.81 -9.34 8.21
N VAL A 189 -1.62 -9.45 8.81
CA VAL A 189 -0.72 -8.31 8.99
C VAL A 189 0.39 -8.42 7.95
N VAL A 190 0.55 -7.38 7.15
CA VAL A 190 1.42 -7.34 5.98
C VAL A 190 2.36 -6.15 6.09
N VAL A 191 3.67 -6.38 6.05
CA VAL A 191 4.67 -5.31 6.21
C VAL A 191 5.63 -5.30 5.04
N TRP A 192 5.66 -4.19 4.31
CA TRP A 192 6.74 -3.92 3.35
C TRP A 192 8.02 -3.62 4.11
N VAL A 193 9.11 -4.30 3.75
CA VAL A 193 10.40 -4.15 4.43
C VAL A 193 11.54 -4.08 3.42
N THR A 194 12.53 -3.23 3.72
CA THR A 194 13.74 -3.14 2.89
C THR A 194 14.54 -4.45 2.94
N ASN A 195 15.45 -4.65 1.99
CA ASN A 195 16.42 -5.75 2.00
C ASN A 195 17.46 -5.71 3.14
N ARG A 196 17.38 -4.76 4.07
CA ARG A 196 18.29 -4.69 5.21
C ARG A 196 17.83 -5.68 6.27
N ARG A 197 18.69 -6.64 6.57
CA ARG A 197 18.47 -7.66 7.62
C ARG A 197 18.02 -7.05 8.95
N LYS A 198 18.62 -5.94 9.39
CA LYS A 198 18.20 -5.22 10.61
C LYS A 198 16.69 -4.89 10.63
N HIS A 199 16.13 -4.42 9.52
CA HIS A 199 14.70 -4.07 9.47
C HIS A 199 13.82 -5.31 9.45
N GLN A 200 14.24 -6.38 8.77
CA GLN A 200 13.52 -7.66 8.78
C GLN A 200 13.53 -8.29 10.18
N GLU A 201 14.69 -8.33 10.83
CA GLU A 201 14.85 -8.77 12.22
C GLU A 201 13.98 -7.93 13.16
N PHE A 202 13.92 -6.61 12.98
CA PHE A 202 13.05 -5.74 13.79
C PHE A 202 11.56 -6.05 13.61
N VAL A 203 11.11 -6.28 12.36
CA VAL A 203 9.71 -6.69 12.10
C VAL A 203 9.40 -8.01 12.81
N LEU A 204 10.24 -9.02 12.64
CA LEU A 204 9.98 -10.38 13.16
C LEU A 204 10.16 -10.48 14.68
N GLU A 205 11.28 -9.97 15.18
CA GLU A 205 11.72 -10.17 16.56
C GLU A 205 11.16 -9.13 17.53
N THR A 206 10.64 -8.01 17.03
CA THR A 206 10.07 -6.94 17.86
C THR A 206 8.60 -6.71 17.52
N LEU A 207 8.28 -6.29 16.30
CA LEU A 207 6.92 -5.87 15.96
C LEU A 207 5.93 -7.05 15.98
N PHE A 208 6.25 -8.16 15.31
CA PHE A 208 5.36 -9.32 15.23
C PHE A 208 5.15 -9.98 16.59
N LYS A 209 6.19 -10.07 17.42
CA LYS A 209 6.04 -10.52 18.81
C LYS A 209 5.12 -9.61 19.62
N LYS A 210 5.30 -8.29 19.51
CA LYS A 210 4.47 -7.29 20.20
C LYS A 210 3.02 -7.32 19.74
N TRP A 211 2.79 -7.50 18.45
CA TRP A 211 1.47 -7.52 17.83
C TRP A 211 0.81 -8.91 17.85
N ASN A 212 1.45 -9.91 18.48
CA ASN A 212 1.05 -11.31 18.47
C ASN A 212 0.71 -11.85 17.07
N VAL A 213 1.60 -11.56 16.11
CA VAL A 213 1.54 -12.08 14.74
C VAL A 213 2.33 -13.39 14.67
N GLN A 214 1.69 -14.43 14.16
CA GLN A 214 2.21 -15.79 14.06
C GLN A 214 2.11 -16.31 12.62
N ASP A 215 2.63 -17.51 12.38
CA ASP A 215 2.56 -18.20 11.08
C ASP A 215 3.08 -17.34 9.92
N TRP A 216 4.15 -16.57 10.16
CA TRP A 216 4.62 -15.60 9.18
C TRP A 216 5.44 -16.23 8.06
N VAL A 217 5.35 -15.62 6.88
CA VAL A 217 6.06 -15.99 5.66
C VAL A 217 6.69 -14.77 4.99
N THR A 218 7.67 -15.02 4.11
CA THR A 218 8.37 -13.98 3.35
C THR A 218 8.03 -14.09 1.87
N TRP A 219 7.49 -13.01 1.30
CA TRP A 219 7.24 -12.85 -0.13
C TRP A 219 8.14 -11.77 -0.73
N PHE A 220 8.27 -11.78 -2.05
CA PHE A 220 9.17 -10.88 -2.78
C PHE A 220 8.43 -10.15 -3.89
N TRP A 221 8.61 -8.84 -3.99
CA TRP A 221 8.22 -8.09 -5.17
C TRP A 221 9.42 -7.89 -6.08
N LEU A 222 9.49 -8.65 -7.17
CA LEU A 222 10.49 -8.53 -8.22
C LEU A 222 10.10 -7.44 -9.23
N LYS A 223 11.03 -6.53 -9.48
CA LYS A 223 10.91 -5.43 -10.42
C LYS A 223 11.62 -5.78 -11.71
N VAL A 224 10.89 -5.73 -12.81
CA VAL A 224 11.43 -5.98 -14.15
C VAL A 224 11.23 -4.80 -15.09
N THR A 225 11.99 -4.76 -16.18
CA THR A 225 11.80 -3.86 -17.30
C THR A 225 10.60 -4.29 -18.14
N ARG A 226 10.23 -3.46 -19.14
CA ARG A 226 9.21 -3.81 -20.15
C ARG A 226 9.56 -5.01 -21.02
N SER A 227 10.78 -5.52 -20.94
CA SER A 227 11.23 -6.74 -21.62
C SER A 227 11.27 -7.97 -20.71
N GLY A 228 10.93 -7.81 -19.43
CA GLY A 228 10.97 -8.86 -18.42
C GLY A 228 12.34 -9.05 -17.75
N GLU A 229 13.32 -8.18 -18.00
CA GLU A 229 14.63 -8.27 -17.35
C GLU A 229 14.63 -7.61 -15.97
N PRO A 230 15.31 -8.15 -14.94
CA PRO A 230 15.41 -7.47 -13.65
C PRO A 230 15.99 -6.05 -13.79
N VAL A 231 15.39 -5.06 -13.11
CA VAL A 231 15.83 -3.65 -13.20
C VAL A 231 17.25 -3.40 -12.66
N ASN A 232 17.76 -4.32 -11.84
CA ASN A 232 19.11 -4.35 -11.32
C ASN A 232 19.59 -5.80 -11.26
N ASP A 233 20.91 -5.99 -11.23
CA ASP A 233 21.48 -7.32 -11.03
C ASP A 233 21.09 -7.89 -9.66
N MET A 234 20.56 -9.12 -9.65
CA MET A 234 20.27 -9.91 -8.46
C MET A 234 21.49 -10.04 -7.52
N GLY A 235 22.69 -10.10 -8.09
CA GLY A 235 23.96 -10.17 -7.38
C GLY A 235 24.42 -8.84 -6.76
N SER A 236 23.83 -7.70 -7.14
CA SER A 236 24.31 -6.37 -6.74
C SER A 236 24.36 -6.22 -5.21
N SER A 237 25.47 -5.67 -4.69
CA SER A 237 25.63 -5.34 -3.27
C SER A 237 24.89 -4.06 -2.85
N HIS A 238 24.44 -3.25 -3.82
CA HIS A 238 23.86 -1.93 -3.57
C HIS A 238 22.34 -1.91 -3.72
N LYS A 239 21.81 -2.18 -4.92
CA LYS A 239 20.37 -2.15 -5.21
C LYS A 239 19.95 -3.53 -5.69
N LYS A 240 19.09 -4.18 -4.92
CA LYS A 240 18.42 -5.41 -5.33
C LYS A 240 17.23 -5.06 -6.24
N PRO A 241 16.93 -5.88 -7.26
CA PRO A 241 15.76 -5.69 -8.12
C PRO A 241 14.47 -6.13 -7.45
N TYR A 242 14.47 -6.43 -6.15
CA TYR A 242 13.29 -6.86 -5.43
C TYR A 242 13.14 -6.14 -4.09
N GLU A 243 11.92 -6.10 -3.57
CA GLU A 243 11.59 -5.69 -2.21
C GLU A 243 10.95 -6.86 -1.46
N VAL A 244 10.98 -6.80 -0.12
CA VAL A 244 10.52 -7.88 0.74
C VAL A 244 9.17 -7.50 1.35
N LEU A 245 8.28 -8.47 1.42
CA LEU A 245 6.97 -8.38 2.05
C LEU A 245 6.88 -9.49 3.09
N ILE A 246 6.69 -9.15 4.36
CA ILE A 246 6.52 -10.13 5.44
C ILE A 246 5.06 -10.15 5.83
N LEU A 247 4.44 -11.32 5.85
CA LEU A 247 3.00 -11.49 6.12
C LEU A 247 2.81 -12.49 7.24
N GLY A 248 1.88 -12.26 8.15
CA GLY A 248 1.51 -13.21 9.18
C GLY A 248 0.09 -12.98 9.71
N ARG A 249 -0.37 -13.85 10.61
CA ARG A 249 -1.72 -13.78 11.18
C ARG A 249 -1.68 -13.30 12.62
N HIS A 250 -2.41 -12.22 12.91
CA HIS A 250 -2.67 -11.82 14.29
C HIS A 250 -3.52 -12.89 15.00
N LYS A 251 -3.06 -13.35 16.17
CA LYS A 251 -3.83 -14.25 17.03
C LYS A 251 -4.35 -13.48 18.24
N LYS A 252 -5.63 -13.64 18.54
CA LYS A 252 -6.24 -13.01 19.73
C LYS A 252 -5.94 -13.87 20.96
N GLY A 253 -5.33 -13.29 22.00
CA GLY A 253 -4.98 -13.97 23.25
C GLY A 253 -3.51 -13.84 23.65
N ASP A 254 -3.12 -14.50 24.74
CA ASP A 254 -1.74 -14.50 25.25
C ASP A 254 -0.82 -15.32 24.30
N PRO A 255 0.37 -14.81 23.90
CA PRO A 255 1.34 -15.55 23.09
C PRO A 255 1.78 -16.90 23.69
N ALA A 256 1.63 -17.11 25.01
CA ALA A 256 1.93 -18.38 25.68
C ALA A 256 0.72 -19.34 25.78
N GLY A 257 -0.47 -18.89 25.41
CA GLY A 257 -1.72 -19.63 25.56
C GLY A 257 -2.03 -20.51 24.35
N LEU A 258 -1.98 -21.82 24.57
CA LEU A 258 -2.57 -22.88 23.73
C LEU A 258 -4.10 -22.67 23.59
N ASN A 259 -4.52 -21.62 22.90
CA ASN A 259 -5.87 -21.55 22.34
C ASN A 259 -5.75 -21.95 20.88
N ASP A 260 -5.58 -23.26 20.70
CA ASP A 260 -5.95 -23.97 19.49
C ASP A 260 -7.46 -23.76 19.29
N VAL A 261 -7.83 -22.58 18.79
CA VAL A 261 -9.10 -22.41 18.10
C VAL A 261 -8.94 -23.25 16.85
N ARG A 262 -9.22 -24.54 17.02
CA ARG A 262 -9.21 -25.55 15.98
C ARG A 262 -9.82 -24.91 14.75
N CYS A 263 -9.05 -24.95 13.68
CA CYS A 263 -9.48 -24.57 12.35
C CYS A 263 -10.87 -25.16 12.12
N SER A 264 -11.89 -24.29 12.08
CA SER A 264 -13.09 -24.63 11.33
C SER A 264 -12.61 -25.07 9.93
N PRO A 265 -13.28 -26.03 9.29
CA PRO A 265 -12.95 -26.38 7.90
C PRO A 265 -13.00 -25.16 6.96
N ASP A 266 -13.70 -24.09 7.35
CA ASP A 266 -13.78 -22.79 6.67
C ASP A 266 -12.81 -21.73 7.22
N GLY A 267 -11.75 -22.15 7.94
CA GLY A 267 -10.72 -21.25 8.47
C GLY A 267 -9.93 -20.55 7.37
N PRO A 268 -9.28 -19.40 7.67
CA PRO A 268 -8.50 -18.67 6.68
C PRO A 268 -7.40 -19.56 6.09
N LYS A 269 -7.25 -19.52 4.75
CA LYS A 269 -6.23 -20.32 4.05
C LYS A 269 -4.84 -20.05 4.60
N SER A 270 -4.03 -21.11 4.64
CA SER A 270 -2.62 -21.01 5.00
C SER A 270 -1.85 -20.17 3.99
N LEU A 271 -0.85 -19.43 4.48
CA LEU A 271 0.01 -18.63 3.64
C LEU A 271 1.06 -19.52 2.97
N PRO A 272 1.28 -19.41 1.65
CA PRO A 272 2.40 -20.05 0.97
C PRO A 272 3.74 -19.62 1.59
N GLU A 273 4.65 -20.58 1.78
CA GLU A 273 5.96 -20.37 2.39
C GLU A 273 6.77 -19.26 1.69
N SER A 274 6.67 -19.19 0.36
CA SER A 274 7.22 -18.10 -0.43
C SER A 274 6.36 -17.81 -1.65
N ARG A 275 6.36 -16.54 -2.09
CA ARG A 275 5.70 -16.10 -3.32
C ARG A 275 6.47 -14.93 -3.92
N VAL A 276 6.48 -14.86 -5.25
CA VAL A 276 7.10 -13.75 -6.00
C VAL A 276 6.02 -13.02 -6.79
N ILE A 277 5.88 -11.73 -6.53
CA ILE A 277 5.05 -10.80 -7.29
C ILE A 277 5.98 -10.13 -8.30
N LEU A 278 5.64 -10.19 -9.59
CA LEU A 278 6.45 -9.59 -10.65
C LEU A 278 5.69 -8.42 -11.26
N THR A 279 6.29 -7.22 -11.26
CA THR A 279 5.72 -6.06 -11.96
C THR A 279 6.78 -5.22 -12.65
N ILE A 280 6.33 -4.43 -13.62
CA ILE A 280 7.08 -3.28 -14.13
C ILE A 280 6.83 -2.12 -13.15
N PRO A 281 7.87 -1.62 -12.44
CA PRO A 281 7.66 -0.60 -11.42
C PRO A 281 7.23 0.73 -12.04
N CYS A 282 6.35 1.45 -11.35
CA CYS A 282 6.05 2.84 -11.69
C CYS A 282 7.31 3.70 -11.53
N SER A 283 7.44 4.75 -12.34
CA SER A 283 8.54 5.70 -12.21
C SER A 283 8.47 6.54 -10.92
N LEU A 284 7.31 6.55 -10.25
CA LEU A 284 7.11 7.22 -8.97
C LEU A 284 7.85 6.49 -7.87
N HIS A 285 8.67 7.24 -7.12
CA HIS A 285 9.48 6.68 -6.06
C HIS A 285 8.60 6.04 -4.97
N SER A 286 8.99 4.85 -4.51
CA SER A 286 8.30 4.09 -3.47
C SER A 286 6.85 3.68 -3.77
N LYS A 287 6.33 3.80 -5.01
CA LYS A 287 4.98 3.30 -5.33
C LYS A 287 5.02 1.77 -5.44
N LYS A 288 4.44 1.10 -4.45
CA LYS A 288 4.26 -0.36 -4.39
C LYS A 288 3.11 -0.82 -5.32
N PRO A 289 3.12 -2.08 -5.79
CA PRO A 289 2.01 -2.61 -6.57
C PRO A 289 0.76 -2.79 -5.70
N PRO A 290 -0.45 -2.72 -6.29
CA PRO A 290 -1.67 -3.08 -5.58
C PRO A 290 -1.60 -4.53 -5.10
N LEU A 291 -2.02 -4.77 -3.85
CA LEU A 291 -2.03 -6.11 -3.27
C LEU A 291 -3.45 -6.68 -3.11
N THR A 292 -4.51 -5.92 -3.39
CA THR A 292 -5.90 -6.32 -3.12
C THR A 292 -6.24 -7.69 -3.70
N GLU A 293 -6.03 -7.90 -5.00
CA GLU A 293 -6.33 -9.17 -5.66
C GLU A 293 -5.39 -10.31 -5.22
N ILE A 294 -4.13 -9.98 -4.94
CA ILE A 294 -3.11 -10.95 -4.52
C ILE A 294 -3.41 -11.50 -3.11
N LEU A 295 -3.98 -10.66 -2.25
CA LEU A 295 -4.33 -11.02 -0.88
C LEU A 295 -5.75 -11.57 -0.76
N ALA A 296 -6.64 -11.30 -1.72
CA ALA A 296 -8.06 -11.66 -1.66
C ALA A 296 -8.30 -13.15 -1.34
N GLU A 297 -7.48 -14.07 -1.87
CA GLU A 297 -7.65 -15.49 -1.63
C GLU A 297 -7.42 -15.93 -0.16
N PHE A 298 -6.83 -15.05 0.65
CA PHE A 298 -6.51 -15.27 2.07
C PHE A 298 -7.43 -14.46 3.00
N LEU A 299 -8.40 -13.74 2.45
CA LEU A 299 -9.28 -12.84 3.18
C LEU A 299 -10.73 -13.34 3.09
N PRO A 300 -11.60 -12.97 4.05
CA PRO A 300 -13.04 -13.23 3.92
C PRO A 300 -13.64 -12.44 2.76
N ASP A 301 -14.87 -12.78 2.38
CA ASP A 301 -15.64 -11.99 1.43
C ASP A 301 -15.89 -10.57 1.98
N ASN A 302 -15.74 -9.56 1.13
CA ASN A 302 -15.85 -8.14 1.48
C ASN A 302 -15.00 -7.74 2.71
N PRO A 303 -13.67 -7.96 2.65
CA PRO A 303 -12.81 -7.73 3.80
C PRO A 303 -12.71 -6.23 4.14
N ARG A 304 -12.55 -5.93 5.42
CA ARG A 304 -12.21 -4.58 5.88
C ARG A 304 -10.70 -4.41 5.81
N CYS A 305 -10.25 -3.55 4.92
CA CYS A 305 -8.82 -3.38 4.64
C CYS A 305 -8.29 -2.05 5.18
N LEU A 306 -7.11 -2.08 5.78
CA LEU A 306 -6.38 -0.90 6.24
C LEU A 306 -4.97 -0.84 5.63
N GLU A 307 -4.56 0.32 5.13
CA GLU A 307 -3.17 0.63 4.78
C GLU A 307 -2.64 1.73 5.73
N LEU A 308 -1.61 1.42 6.52
CA LEU A 308 -0.87 2.37 7.36
C LEU A 308 0.35 2.92 6.61
N PHE A 309 0.68 4.18 6.87
CA PHE A 309 1.67 4.97 6.11
C PHE A 309 1.30 5.11 4.63
N ALA A 310 0.00 5.08 4.34
CA ALA A 310 -0.49 5.10 2.98
C ALA A 310 -0.10 6.40 2.24
N ARG A 311 0.05 6.27 0.93
CA ARG A 311 0.18 7.40 -0.02
C ARG A 311 -0.80 7.30 -1.18
N ASN A 312 -1.40 6.12 -1.35
CA ASN A 312 -2.43 5.82 -2.33
C ASN A 312 -3.72 5.50 -1.57
N LEU A 313 -4.85 5.73 -2.23
CA LEU A 313 -6.14 5.19 -1.84
C LEU A 313 -6.48 4.04 -2.80
N TRP A 314 -7.12 3.02 -2.27
CA TRP A 314 -7.60 1.88 -3.04
C TRP A 314 -9.11 1.74 -2.89
N PRO A 315 -9.82 1.21 -3.91
CA PRO A 315 -11.25 0.95 -3.80
C PRO A 315 -11.56 0.05 -2.60
N GLY A 316 -12.48 0.47 -1.73
CA GLY A 316 -12.89 -0.29 -0.54
C GLY A 316 -11.88 -0.33 0.62
N TRP A 317 -10.75 0.39 0.54
CA TRP A 317 -9.75 0.42 1.61
C TRP A 317 -9.90 1.66 2.50
N THR A 318 -9.55 1.51 3.77
CA THR A 318 -9.14 2.63 4.62
C THR A 318 -7.64 2.85 4.45
N SER A 319 -7.24 4.04 4.02
CA SER A 319 -5.84 4.46 3.99
C SER A 319 -5.57 5.41 5.15
N TRP A 320 -4.44 5.26 5.85
CA TRP A 320 -4.07 6.14 6.95
C TRP A 320 -2.59 6.50 6.86
N GLY A 321 -2.28 7.79 6.83
CA GLY A 321 -0.91 8.27 7.01
C GLY A 321 -0.80 9.77 6.85
N ASN A 322 0.43 10.26 7.03
CA ASN A 322 0.74 11.67 6.85
C ASN A 322 0.54 12.07 5.38
N GLU A 323 0.86 11.20 4.41
CA GLU A 323 0.79 11.51 2.97
C GLU A 323 -0.38 10.81 2.24
N VAL A 324 -1.47 10.49 2.96
CA VAL A 324 -2.49 9.46 2.63
C VAL A 324 -3.09 9.48 1.20
N PHE A 325 -3.16 10.63 0.54
CA PHE A 325 -3.73 10.78 -0.81
C PHE A 325 -2.75 11.40 -1.82
N LYS A 326 -1.45 11.43 -1.52
CA LYS A 326 -0.41 12.08 -2.34
C LYS A 326 -0.39 11.60 -3.79
N HIS A 327 -0.71 10.33 -4.02
CA HIS A 327 -0.75 9.74 -5.37
C HIS A 327 -2.13 9.79 -6.03
N GLN A 328 -3.07 10.60 -5.53
CA GLN A 328 -4.41 10.74 -6.11
C GLN A 328 -4.59 11.94 -7.02
N HIS A 329 -3.55 12.74 -7.25
CA HIS A 329 -3.64 13.82 -8.22
C HIS A 329 -4.00 13.28 -9.61
N LEU A 330 -4.91 13.97 -10.31
CA LEU A 330 -5.47 13.49 -11.58
C LEU A 330 -4.39 13.22 -12.64
N ASP A 331 -3.28 13.97 -12.64
CA ASP A 331 -2.11 13.76 -13.52
C ASP A 331 -1.41 12.40 -13.40
N TYR A 332 -1.75 11.59 -12.37
CA TYR A 332 -1.27 10.21 -12.25
C TYR A 332 -2.14 9.20 -12.99
N PHE A 333 -3.27 9.64 -13.55
CA PHE A 333 -4.26 8.81 -14.21
C PHE A 333 -4.32 9.16 -15.70
N GLU A 334 -4.57 8.13 -16.51
CA GLU A 334 -4.90 8.27 -17.92
C GLU A 334 -6.36 7.88 -18.08
N ASP A 335 -7.11 8.63 -18.87
CA ASP A 335 -8.47 8.24 -19.24
C ASP A 335 -8.39 7.01 -20.13
N VAL A 336 -8.98 5.91 -19.68
CA VAL A 336 -9.13 4.70 -20.48
C VAL A 336 -10.52 4.77 -21.11
N GLU A 337 -10.58 4.95 -22.43
CA GLU A 337 -11.84 4.82 -23.16
C GLU A 337 -12.37 3.40 -22.95
N ASP A 338 -13.59 3.28 -22.43
CA ASP A 338 -14.25 1.99 -22.26
C ASP A 338 -14.56 1.43 -23.65
N PRO A 339 -13.92 0.31 -24.08
CA PRO A 339 -14.12 -0.21 -25.43
C PRO A 339 -15.58 -0.60 -25.69
N GLU A 340 -16.40 -0.81 -24.64
CA GLU A 340 -17.83 -1.12 -24.75
C GLU A 340 -18.71 0.11 -25.04
N SER A 341 -18.20 1.34 -24.86
CA SER A 341 -18.97 2.58 -25.05
C SER A 341 -19.11 3.03 -26.51
N THR A 342 -18.36 2.41 -27.45
CA THR A 342 -18.37 2.81 -28.87
C THR A 342 -19.40 2.07 -29.73
N GLY A 343 -20.27 1.26 -29.13
CA GLY A 343 -21.18 0.35 -29.84
C GLY A 343 -22.60 0.84 -30.13
N SER A 344 -23.06 2.01 -29.65
CA SER A 344 -24.50 2.35 -29.69
C SER A 344 -24.93 3.56 -30.54
N ASP A 345 -24.03 4.27 -31.23
CA ASP A 345 -24.41 5.46 -32.01
C ASP A 345 -23.94 5.41 -33.48
N LYS A 346 -24.35 4.38 -34.23
CA LYS A 346 -24.40 4.42 -35.71
C LYS A 346 -25.51 3.51 -36.25
N ASP A 347 -26.77 3.89 -36.07
CA ASP A 347 -27.80 3.60 -37.07
C ASP A 347 -29.08 4.44 -36.84
N GLN A 348 -29.01 5.72 -37.16
CA GLN A 348 -30.19 6.50 -37.60
C GLN A 348 -29.73 7.45 -38.70
N GLY A 349 -29.79 6.97 -39.95
CA GLY A 349 -29.60 7.75 -41.15
C GLY A 349 -30.52 7.25 -42.25
N ASP A 350 -31.40 8.16 -42.70
CA ASP A 350 -32.15 8.17 -43.96
C ASP A 350 -33.29 7.15 -44.20
N GLU A 351 -34.50 7.53 -43.76
CA GLU A 351 -35.65 7.55 -44.66
C GLU A 351 -36.24 8.98 -44.67
N GLY A 352 -36.07 9.67 -45.80
CA GLY A 352 -36.60 11.01 -46.06
C GLY A 352 -36.40 11.43 -47.51
#